data_AF-A0A4R1F4N6-F1
#
_entry.id   AF-A0A4R1F4N6-F1
#
_cell.length_a   1.000
_cell.length_b   1.000
_cell.length_c   1.000
_cell.angle_alpha   90.00
_cell.angle_beta   90.00
_cell.angle_gamma   90.00
#
_symmetry.space_group_name_H-M   'P 1'
#
loop_
_entity.id
_entity.type
_entity.pdbx_description
1 polymer ?
#
loop_
_entity_poly.entity_id
_entity_poly.type
_entity_poly.pdbx_seq_one_letter_code
_entity_poly.pdbx_strand_id
1 'polypeptide(L)'
;MSLDFHIGNNRKEATYQRADASFDLQSHILLFEHFGLPEGKFTLFKRLEDYYKDTKFSAEELETLIGETHQIKTLISKNTELTQQLKQLLVVFEKAFNEQKSIWVFCD
;
A
#
# COMPACT_ATOMS: atom_id res chain seq x y z
N MET A 1 12.41 -7.47 -6.92
CA MET A 1 11.68 -7.47 -5.65
C MET A 1 10.53 -6.50 -5.77
N SER A 2 9.41 -6.80 -5.12
CA SER A 2 8.23 -5.95 -4.97
C SER A 2 7.70 -6.05 -3.54
N LEU A 3 6.97 -5.02 -3.12
CA LEU A 3 6.04 -5.13 -2.01
C LEU A 3 4.75 -5.73 -2.56
N ASP A 4 4.48 -6.97 -2.18
CA ASP A 4 3.30 -7.70 -2.61
C ASP A 4 2.19 -7.59 -1.56
N PHE A 5 1.02 -7.17 -2.01
CA PHE A 5 -0.16 -6.90 -1.18
C PHE A 5 -1.14 -8.05 -1.30
N HIS A 6 -1.52 -8.62 -0.17
CA HIS A 6 -2.41 -9.77 -0.09
C HIS A 6 -3.56 -9.46 0.87
N ILE A 7 -4.78 -9.71 0.43
CA ILE A 7 -5.97 -9.60 1.27
C ILE A 7 -6.16 -10.93 2.02
N GLY A 8 -6.33 -10.88 3.35
CA GLY A 8 -6.57 -12.10 4.13
C GLY A 8 -6.96 -11.85 5.58
N ASN A 9 -7.62 -12.83 6.19
CA ASN A 9 -8.00 -12.77 7.60
C ASN A 9 -6.79 -12.95 8.52
N ASN A 10 -5.78 -13.69 8.05
CA ASN A 10 -4.56 -13.98 8.78
C ASN A 10 -3.38 -14.14 7.82
N ARG A 11 -2.15 -14.08 8.38
CA ARG A 11 -0.91 -14.18 7.62
C ARG A 11 -0.84 -15.45 6.77
N LYS A 12 -1.26 -16.59 7.32
CA LYS A 12 -1.18 -17.89 6.66
C LYS A 12 -2.02 -17.91 5.39
N GLU A 13 -3.27 -17.44 5.47
CA GLU A 13 -4.17 -17.32 4.32
C GLU A 13 -3.57 -16.42 3.23
N ALA A 14 -3.00 -15.28 3.62
CA ALA A 14 -2.41 -14.31 2.70
C ALA A 14 -1.18 -14.87 1.95
N THR A 15 -0.28 -15.58 2.66
CA THR A 15 0.97 -16.12 2.06
C THR A 15 0.75 -17.16 0.97
N TYR A 16 -0.37 -17.90 0.98
CA TYR A 16 -0.65 -18.93 -0.04
C TYR A 16 -1.40 -18.41 -1.27
N GLN A 17 -1.82 -17.14 -1.25
CA GLN A 17 -2.54 -16.51 -2.36
C GLN A 17 -1.58 -15.76 -3.26
N ARG A 18 -1.93 -15.66 -4.55
CA ARG A 18 -1.27 -14.70 -5.45
C ARG A 18 -1.51 -13.29 -4.93
N ALA A 19 -0.52 -12.41 -5.03
CA ALA A 19 -0.66 -11.01 -4.67
C ALA A 19 -1.84 -10.37 -5.42
N ASP A 20 -2.67 -9.61 -4.69
CA ASP A 20 -3.76 -8.80 -5.25
C ASP A 20 -3.20 -7.57 -5.97
N ALA A 21 -2.06 -7.04 -5.50
CA ALA A 21 -1.27 -6.01 -6.17
C ALA A 21 0.21 -6.11 -5.77
N SER A 22 1.08 -5.52 -6.58
CA SER A 22 2.51 -5.43 -6.30
C SER A 22 2.98 -4.00 -6.52
N PHE A 23 3.92 -3.56 -5.69
CA PHE A 23 4.53 -2.23 -5.77
C PHE A 23 6.05 -2.39 -5.89
N ASP A 24 6.58 -2.07 -7.07
CA ASP A 24 7.98 -2.34 -7.40
C ASP A 24 8.95 -1.38 -6.69
N LEU A 25 10.22 -1.80 -6.60
CA LEU A 25 11.26 -1.03 -5.92
C LEU A 25 11.49 0.36 -6.54
N GLN A 26 11.41 0.50 -7.87
CA GLN A 26 11.67 1.80 -8.50
C GLN A 26 10.57 2.80 -8.15
N SER A 27 9.32 2.35 -8.21
CA SER A 27 8.18 3.16 -7.80
C SER A 27 8.18 3.49 -6.31
N HIS A 28 8.64 2.56 -5.47
CA HIS A 28 8.85 2.82 -4.04
C HIS A 28 9.90 3.91 -3.80
N ILE A 29 11.10 3.78 -4.37
CA ILE A 29 12.16 4.78 -4.29
C ILE A 29 11.65 6.14 -4.78
N LEU A 30 10.93 6.15 -5.90
CA LEU A 30 10.39 7.38 -6.46
C LEU A 30 9.39 8.04 -5.50
N LEU A 31 8.52 7.26 -4.85
CA LEU A 31 7.52 7.79 -3.93
C LEU A 31 8.13 8.29 -2.61
N PHE A 32 8.98 7.49 -1.97
CA PHE A 32 9.48 7.76 -0.62
C PHE A 32 10.75 8.62 -0.63
N GLU A 33 11.69 8.38 -1.54
CA GLU A 33 12.96 9.11 -1.57
C GLU A 33 12.89 10.37 -2.43
N HIS A 34 12.28 10.29 -3.62
CA HIS A 34 12.28 11.41 -4.56
C HIS A 34 11.15 12.41 -4.31
N PHE A 35 9.90 11.94 -4.19
CA PHE A 35 8.79 12.81 -3.84
C PHE A 35 8.81 13.22 -2.38
N GLY A 36 9.19 12.29 -1.49
CA GLY A 36 9.29 12.54 -0.05
C GLY A 36 7.92 12.79 0.57
N LEU A 37 7.42 11.84 1.36
CA LEU A 37 6.17 12.07 2.09
C LEU A 37 6.44 12.94 3.34
N PRO A 38 5.66 14.02 3.58
CA PRO A 38 5.86 14.91 4.72
C PRO A 38 5.92 14.16 6.06
N GLU A 39 6.83 14.58 6.93
CA GLU A 39 6.93 14.03 8.29
C GLU A 39 5.66 14.31 9.11
N GLY A 40 5.23 13.35 9.92
CA GLY A 40 4.01 13.46 10.74
C GLY A 40 2.69 13.43 9.94
N LYS A 41 2.73 13.23 8.62
CA LYS A 41 1.56 12.94 7.78
C LYS A 41 1.66 11.54 7.18
N PHE A 42 0.51 10.96 6.85
CA PHE A 42 0.40 9.65 6.22
C PHE A 42 0.97 8.50 7.08
N THR A 43 0.61 8.46 8.36
CA THR A 43 1.20 7.56 9.37
C THR A 43 1.04 6.08 9.01
N LEU A 44 -0.10 5.69 8.44
CA LEU A 44 -0.30 4.31 8.03
C LEU A 44 0.48 4.01 6.76
N PHE A 45 0.35 4.85 5.73
CA PHE A 45 1.02 4.64 4.46
C PHE A 45 2.55 4.62 4.62
N LYS A 46 3.10 5.44 5.52
CA LYS A 46 4.54 5.46 5.84
C LYS A 46 5.07 4.16 6.44
N ARG A 47 4.22 3.24 6.92
CA ARG A 47 4.71 1.90 7.30
C ARG A 47 5.33 1.15 6.11
N LEU A 48 4.96 1.51 4.88
CA LEU A 48 5.54 0.97 3.65
C LEU A 48 6.91 1.58 3.29
N GLU A 49 7.39 2.60 4.02
CA GLU A 49 8.68 3.25 3.75
C GLU A 49 9.85 2.27 3.95
N ASP A 50 9.74 1.36 4.92
CA ASP A 50 10.69 0.25 5.11
C ASP A 50 10.38 -0.89 4.12
N TYR A 51 10.96 -0.78 2.92
CA TYR A 51 10.74 -1.70 1.80
C TYR A 51 11.00 -3.17 2.11
N TYR A 52 11.87 -3.48 3.08
CA TYR A 52 12.29 -4.85 3.38
C TYR A 52 11.53 -5.48 4.54
N LYS A 53 10.55 -4.76 5.09
CA LYS A 53 9.83 -5.17 6.28
C LYS A 53 8.37 -5.52 5.98
N ASP A 54 8.01 -6.74 6.32
CA ASP A 54 6.61 -7.18 6.32
C ASP A 54 5.74 -6.21 7.12
N THR A 55 4.62 -5.82 6.53
CA THR A 55 3.67 -4.87 7.13
C THR A 55 2.26 -5.44 7.10
N LYS A 56 1.44 -5.03 8.06
CA LYS A 56 0.01 -5.36 8.12
C LYS A 56 -0.80 -4.09 8.31
N PHE A 57 -1.93 -4.03 7.61
CA PHE A 57 -3.02 -3.10 7.89
C PHE A 57 -4.25 -3.88 8.33
N SER A 58 -4.79 -3.59 9.52
CA SER A 58 -6.04 -4.19 9.97
C SER A 58 -7.24 -3.61 9.20
N ALA A 59 -8.38 -4.30 9.23
CA ALA A 59 -9.61 -3.82 8.59
C ALA A 59 -10.03 -2.42 9.09
N GLU A 60 -9.84 -2.15 10.38
CA GLU A 60 -10.13 -0.86 11.04
C GLU A 60 -9.21 0.27 10.54
N GLU A 61 -7.99 -0.06 10.10
CA GLU A 61 -7.02 0.91 9.59
C GLU A 61 -7.28 1.29 8.12
N LEU A 62 -8.07 0.49 7.39
CA LEU A 62 -8.20 0.63 5.93
C LEU A 62 -8.88 1.93 5.50
N GLU A 63 -9.89 2.40 6.23
CA GLU A 63 -10.55 3.68 5.90
C GLU A 63 -9.53 4.84 5.92
N THR A 64 -8.68 4.87 6.95
CA THR A 64 -7.62 5.89 7.06
C THR A 64 -6.57 5.69 5.98
N LEU A 65 -6.12 4.45 5.73
CA LEU A 65 -5.13 4.14 4.70
C LEU A 65 -5.61 4.54 3.29
N ILE A 66 -6.89 4.30 2.96
CA ILE A 66 -7.52 4.74 1.71
C ILE A 66 -7.45 6.27 1.62
N GLY A 67 -7.87 6.97 2.67
CA GLY A 67 -7.83 8.44 2.74
C GLY A 67 -6.42 9.01 2.54
N GLU A 68 -5.42 8.42 3.18
CA GLU A 68 -4.01 8.79 3.01
C GLU A 68 -3.55 8.55 1.56
N THR A 69 -3.88 7.40 0.98
CA THR A 69 -3.49 7.04 -0.41
C THR A 69 -4.11 8.00 -1.44
N HIS A 70 -5.36 8.43 -1.24
CA HIS A 70 -5.99 9.45 -2.08
C HIS A 70 -5.28 10.80 -2.02
N GLN A 71 -4.87 11.23 -0.82
CA GLN A 71 -4.13 12.48 -0.63
C GLN A 71 -2.75 12.40 -1.31
N ILE A 72 -2.02 11.30 -1.11
CA ILE A 72 -0.72 11.07 -1.76
C ILE A 72 -0.86 11.10 -3.28
N LYS A 73 -1.84 10.39 -3.83
CA LYS A 73 -2.14 10.39 -5.28
C LYS A 73 -2.39 11.80 -5.82
N THR A 74 -3.02 12.67 -5.03
CA THR A 74 -3.26 14.06 -5.40
C THR A 74 -1.97 14.87 -5.43
N LEU A 75 -1.10 14.68 -4.43
CA LEU A 75 0.22 15.33 -4.34
C LEU A 75 1.11 14.99 -5.54
N ILE A 76 1.12 13.73 -5.96
CA ILE A 76 1.96 13.24 -7.06
C ILE A 76 1.23 13.13 -8.40
N SER A 77 0.08 13.81 -8.55
CA SER A 77 -0.82 13.68 -9.70
C SER A 77 -0.19 13.95 -11.08
N LYS A 78 0.95 14.66 -11.11
CA LYS A 78 1.74 14.90 -12.34
C LYS A 78 2.54 13.68 -12.80
N ASN A 79 2.78 12.70 -11.92
CA ASN A 79 3.43 11.44 -12.24
C ASN A 79 2.37 10.37 -12.55
N THR A 80 2.14 10.13 -13.83
CA THR A 80 1.08 9.23 -14.32
C THR A 80 1.29 7.78 -13.88
N GLU A 81 2.55 7.33 -13.84
CA GLU A 81 2.91 5.96 -13.49
C GLU A 81 2.61 5.65 -12.02
N LEU A 82 3.13 6.45 -11.09
CA LEU A 82 2.84 6.31 -9.67
C LEU A 82 1.35 6.51 -9.38
N THR A 83 0.71 7.46 -10.05
CA THR A 83 -0.74 7.68 -9.91
C THR A 83 -1.52 6.42 -10.31
N GLN A 84 -1.09 5.70 -11.35
CA GLN A 84 -1.75 4.47 -11.77
C GLN A 84 -1.52 3.32 -10.79
N GLN A 85 -0.31 3.19 -10.24
CA GLN A 85 -0.03 2.19 -9.21
C GLN A 85 -0.82 2.45 -7.92
N LEU A 86 -0.89 3.70 -7.46
CA LEU A 86 -1.70 4.07 -6.30
C LEU A 86 -3.21 3.82 -6.54
N LYS A 87 -3.70 3.93 -7.79
CA LYS A 87 -5.07 3.51 -8.11
C LYS A 87 -5.27 2.01 -7.97
N GLN A 88 -4.29 1.19 -8.38
CA GLN A 88 -4.36 -0.25 -8.21
C GLN A 88 -4.36 -0.63 -6.72
N LEU A 89 -3.50 0.00 -5.92
CA LEU A 89 -3.50 -0.19 -4.46
C LEU A 89 -4.84 0.22 -3.84
N LEU A 90 -5.42 1.35 -4.25
CA LEU A 90 -6.75 1.78 -3.78
C LEU A 90 -7.83 0.72 -4.05
N VAL A 91 -7.83 0.09 -5.23
CA VAL A 91 -8.78 -0.99 -5.54
C VAL A 91 -8.62 -2.17 -4.57
N VAL A 92 -7.39 -2.55 -4.24
CA VAL A 92 -7.11 -3.60 -3.24
C VAL A 92 -7.56 -3.17 -1.85
N PHE A 93 -7.32 -1.92 -1.47
CA PHE A 93 -7.68 -1.39 -0.16
C PHE A 93 -9.20 -1.31 0.04
N GLU A 94 -9.91 -0.81 -0.97
CA GLU A 94 -11.37 -0.75 -1.01
C GLU A 94 -11.98 -2.16 -0.98
N LYS A 95 -11.41 -3.11 -1.73
CA LYS A 95 -11.83 -4.51 -1.69
C LYS A 95 -11.66 -5.11 -0.28
N ALA A 96 -10.50 -4.95 0.33
CA ALA A 96 -10.23 -5.43 1.68
C ALA A 96 -11.16 -4.79 2.72
N PHE A 97 -11.46 -3.49 2.57
CA PHE A 97 -12.36 -2.75 3.44
C PHE A 97 -13.80 -3.28 3.33
N ASN A 98 -14.31 -3.45 2.12
CA ASN A 98 -15.64 -3.99 1.87
C ASN A 98 -15.79 -5.43 2.37
N GLU A 99 -14.73 -6.23 2.26
CA GLU A 99 -14.70 -7.62 2.76
C GLU A 99 -14.39 -7.72 4.26
N GLN A 100 -14.11 -6.60 4.94
CA GLN A 100 -13.70 -6.55 6.36
C GLN A 100 -12.46 -7.42 6.66
N LYS A 101 -11.50 -7.43 5.72
CA LYS A 101 -10.25 -8.21 5.80
C LYS A 101 -9.04 -7.30 6.06
N SER A 102 -7.96 -7.91 6.54
CA SER A 102 -6.67 -7.22 6.66
C SER A 102 -5.89 -7.29 5.36
N ILE A 103 -4.92 -6.39 5.22
CA ILE A 103 -3.90 -6.43 4.16
C ILE A 103 -2.58 -6.83 4.78
N TRP A 104 -1.95 -7.81 4.15
CA TRP A 104 -0.60 -8.28 4.47
C TRP A 104 0.32 -7.89 3.32
N VAL A 105 1.42 -7.23 3.66
CA VAL A 105 2.42 -6.78 2.70
C VAL A 105 3.69 -7.55 2.95
N PHE A 106 4.18 -8.26 1.95
CA PHE A 106 5.40 -9.05 2.00
C PHE A 106 6.42 -8.46 1.01
N CYS A 107 7.70 -8.52 1.39
CA CYS A 107 8.79 -8.22 0.48
C CYS A 107 9.23 -9.51 -0.22
N ASP A 108 9.03 -9.61 -1.54
CA ASP A 108 9.39 -10.78 -2.38
C ASP A 108 10.32 -10.36 -3.52
#